data_AF-A0A0M0BUJ6-F1
#
_entry.id   AF-A0A0M0BUJ6-F1
#
_cell.length_a   1.000
_cell.length_b   1.000
_cell.length_c   1.000
_cell.angle_alpha   90.00
_cell.angle_beta   90.00
_cell.angle_gamma   90.00
#
_symmetry.space_group_name_H-M   'P 1'
#
loop_
_entity.id
_entity.type
_entity.pdbx_description
1 polymer ?
#
loop_
_entity_poly.entity_id
_entity_poly.type
_entity_poly.pdbx_seq_one_letter_code
_entity_poly.pdbx_strand_id
1 'polypeptide(L)' 'MSKSQPKARLYRRINEQDYLGFTVWPGKAAPSAEVLTIQLRRNTEDNWVTVARLAVYRSSDGKYTELPERRE' A
#
# COMPACT_ATOMS: atom_id res chain seq x y z
N MET A 1 -0.83 14.49 -16.06
CA MET A 1 -1.75 13.62 -15.30
C MET A 1 -1.52 13.86 -13.82
N SER A 2 -2.50 14.41 -13.10
CA SER A 2 -2.37 14.65 -11.65
C SER A 2 -2.13 13.30 -10.95
N LYS A 3 -0.98 13.16 -10.27
CA LYS A 3 -0.69 11.96 -9.48
C LYS A 3 -1.72 11.94 -8.35
N SER A 4 -2.61 10.96 -8.37
CA SER A 4 -3.61 10.76 -7.31
C SER A 4 -2.90 10.77 -5.96
N GLN A 5 -3.34 11.66 -5.05
CA GLN A 5 -2.80 11.70 -3.69
C GLN A 5 -3.46 10.60 -2.84
N PRO A 6 -2.71 9.99 -1.90
CA PRO A 6 -3.29 9.02 -1.00
C PRO A 6 -4.30 9.69 -0.06
N LYS A 7 -5.41 9.00 0.22
CA LYS A 7 -6.41 9.41 1.23
C LYS A 7 -5.85 9.31 2.65
N ALA A 8 -4.98 8.34 2.88
CA ALA A 8 -4.30 8.14 4.15
C ALA A 8 -2.93 7.52 3.91
N ARG A 9 -1.96 7.90 4.73
CA ARG A 9 -0.60 7.40 4.68
C ARG A 9 -0.06 7.29 6.10
N LEU A 10 0.10 6.05 6.56
CA LEU A 10 0.49 5.71 7.93
C LEU A 10 1.74 4.86 7.91
N TYR A 11 2.51 5.00 8.97
CA TYR A 11 3.86 4.48 9.08
C TYR A 11 4.16 4.03 10.51
N ARG A 12 4.85 2.91 10.64
CA ARG A 12 5.31 2.42 11.94
C ARG A 12 6.65 1.72 11.80
N ARG A 13 7.65 2.18 12.56
CA ARG A 13 8.90 1.43 12.76
C ARG A 13 8.58 0.14 13.51
N ILE A 14 8.99 -1.01 12.98
CA ILE A 14 8.84 -2.30 13.66
C ILE A 14 10.07 -2.57 14.52
N ASN A 15 11.26 -2.41 13.93
CA ASN A 15 12.55 -2.57 14.60
C ASN A 15 13.58 -1.65 13.94
N GLU A 16 14.88 -1.86 14.18
CA GLU A 16 15.90 -0.98 13.62
C GLU A 16 15.95 -0.99 12.10
N GLN A 17 15.66 -2.15 11.50
CA GLN A 17 15.80 -2.44 10.07
C GLN A 17 14.45 -2.41 9.35
N ASP A 18 13.33 -2.66 10.03
CA ASP A 18 12.03 -2.89 9.40
C ASP A 18 11.02 -1.77 9.68
N TYR A 19 10.26 -1.44 8.64
CA TYR A 19 9.27 -0.38 8.65
C TYR A 19 7.98 -0.83 7.95
N LEU A 20 6.86 -0.68 8.64
CA LEU A 20 5.53 -0.96 8.12
C LEU A 20 4.93 0.31 7.51
N GLY A 21 4.52 0.23 6.25
CA GLY A 21 3.76 1.26 5.57
C GLY A 21 2.33 0.79 5.30
N PHE A 22 1.36 1.67 5.55
CA PHE A 22 -0.02 1.50 5.14
C PHE A 22 -0.48 2.74 4.38
N THR A 23 -0.94 2.55 3.15
CA THR A 23 -1.41 3.65 2.29
C THR A 23 -2.77 3.32 1.70
N VAL A 24 -3.70 4.27 1.78
CA VAL A 24 -5.03 4.18 1.16
C VAL A 24 -5.07 5.11 -0.04
N TRP A 25 -5.32 4.55 -1.21
CA TRP A 25 -5.48 5.29 -2.46
C TRP A 25 -6.95 5.31 -2.86
N PRO A 26 -7.42 6.38 -3.54
CA PRO A 26 -8.72 6.31 -4.19
C PRO A 26 -8.71 5.26 -5.30
N GLY A 27 -9.79 4.49 -5.39
CA GLY A 27 -10.02 3.54 -6.47
C GLY A 27 -10.23 4.28 -7.79
N LYS A 28 -9.86 3.62 -8.89
CA LYS A 28 -10.07 4.18 -10.24
C LYS A 28 -11.49 3.96 -10.76
N ALA A 29 -12.15 2.88 -10.31
CA ALA A 29 -13.41 2.41 -10.86
C ALA A 29 -14.65 3.08 -10.24
N ALA A 30 -14.57 3.52 -8.98
CA ALA A 30 -15.69 4.16 -8.30
C ALA A 30 -15.21 5.16 -7.23
N PRO A 31 -15.96 6.25 -6.94
CA PRO A 31 -15.53 7.30 -6.01
C PRO A 31 -15.28 6.82 -4.57
N SER A 32 -16.07 5.84 -4.11
CA SER A 32 -15.95 5.25 -2.78
C SER A 32 -15.08 3.99 -2.74
N ALA A 33 -14.61 3.51 -3.90
CA ALA A 33 -13.67 2.41 -3.95
C ALA A 33 -12.27 2.88 -3.53
N GLU A 34 -11.47 1.94 -3.03
CA GLU A 34 -10.15 2.22 -2.47
C GLU A 34 -9.16 1.12 -2.82
N VAL A 35 -7.88 1.48 -2.87
CA VAL A 35 -6.78 0.53 -2.90
C VAL A 35 -5.96 0.71 -1.65
N LEU A 36 -5.94 -0.32 -0.80
CA LEU A 36 -5.15 -0.38 0.41
C LEU A 36 -3.83 -1.06 0.06
N THR A 37 -2.71 -0.43 0.38
CA THR A 37 -1.38 -1.00 0.19
C THR A 37 -0.69 -1.09 1.53
N ILE A 38 -0.33 -2.31 1.92
CA ILE A 38 0.51 -2.62 3.08
C ILE A 38 1.88 -3.03 2.55
N GLN A 39 2.94 -2.44 3.09
CA GLN A 39 4.32 -2.72 2.69
C GLN A 39 5.17 -2.94 3.93
N LEU A 40 5.91 -4.04 3.94
CA LEU A 40 7.06 -4.21 4.82
C LEU A 40 8.29 -3.76 4.04
N ARG A 41 8.93 -2.70 4.51
CA ARG A 41 10.20 -2.22 3.96
C ARG A 41 11.32 -2.55 4.93
N ARG A 42 12.39 -3.13 4.41
CA ARG A 42 13.62 -3.41 5.15
C ARG A 42 14.71 -2.48 4.69
N ASN A 43 15.42 -1.89 5.63
CA ASN A 43 16.66 -1.19 5.41
C ASN A 43 17.76 -2.25 5.25
N THR A 44 18.20 -2.46 4.02
CA THR A 44 19.48 -3.11 3.72
C THR A 44 20.55 -2.03 3.74
N GLU A 45 21.80 -2.35 4.07
CA GLU A 45 22.89 -1.42 4.41
C GLU A 45 22.97 -0.14 3.54
N ASP A 46 22.57 -0.22 2.26
CA ASP A 46 22.54 0.92 1.34
C ASP A 46 21.14 1.36 0.85
N ASN A 47 20.06 0.59 1.07
CA ASN A 47 18.76 0.85 0.47
C ASN A 47 17.55 0.30 1.23
N TRP A 48 16.41 0.99 1.12
CA TRP A 48 15.11 0.49 1.59
C TRP A 48 14.40 -0.35 0.53
N VAL A 49 14.41 -1.66 0.71
CA VAL A 49 13.74 -2.63 -0.17
C VAL A 49 12.36 -2.99 0.37
N THR A 50 11.37 -3.15 -0.52
CA THR A 50 10.07 -3.73 -0.13
C THR A 50 10.25 -5.24 -0.11
N VAL A 51 10.21 -5.85 1.08
CA VAL A 51 10.39 -7.31 1.24
C VAL A 51 9.06 -8.07 1.26
N ALA A 52 7.95 -7.37 1.52
CA ALA A 52 6.62 -7.90 1.35
C ALA A 52 5.65 -6.78 1.02
N ARG A 53 4.66 -7.08 0.19
CA ARG A 53 3.59 -6.15 -0.17
C ARG A 53 2.27 -6.89 -0.26
N LEU A 54 1.24 -6.31 0.35
CA LEU A 54 -0.14 -6.70 0.14
C LEU A 54 -0.90 -5.52 -0.45
N ALA A 55 -1.58 -5.74 -1.57
CA ALA A 55 -2.47 -4.75 -2.17
C ALA A 55 -3.89 -5.30 -2.16
N VAL A 56 -4.82 -4.53 -1.62
CA VAL A 56 -6.23 -4.94 -1.50
C VAL A 56 -7.10 -3.87 -2.14
N TYR A 57 -7.97 -4.29 -3.04
CA TYR A 57 -9.05 -3.45 -3.54
C TYR A 57 -10.25 -3.57 -2.62
N ARG A 58 -10.76 -2.43 -2.16
CA ARG A 58 -12.04 -2.32 -1.48
C ARG A 58 -13.05 -1.74 -2.46
N SER A 59 -14.07 -2.52 -2.80
CA SER A 59 -15.18 -2.07 -3.64
C SER A 59 -16.13 -1.14 -2.87
N SER A 60 -16.99 -0.44 -3.60
CA SER A 60 -17.98 0.46 -3.02
C SER A 60 -18.99 -0.23 -2.10
N ASP A 61 -19.28 -1.52 -2.33
CA ASP A 61 -20.13 -2.37 -1.49
C ASP A 61 -19.38 -2.96 -0.28
N GLY A 62 -18.11 -2.58 -0.09
CA GLY A 62 -17.31 -2.94 1.09
C GLY A 62 -16.62 -4.31 1.01
N LYS A 63 -16.68 -5.00 -0.13
CA LYS A 63 -15.91 -6.25 -0.32
C LYS A 63 -14.43 -5.96 -0.52
N TYR A 64 -13.60 -6.89 -0.08
CA TYR A 64 -12.15 -6.83 -0.20
C TYR A 64 -11.69 -7.92 -1.16
N THR A 65 -10.84 -7.55 -2.11
CA THR A 65 -10.20 -8.48 -3.04
C THR A 65 -8.71 -8.20 -3.07
N GLU A 66 -7.92 -9.24 -2.83
CA GLU A 66 -6.47 -9.14 -3.00
C GLU A 66 -6.14 -8.89 -4.47
N LEU A 67 -5.30 -7.89 -4.71
CA LEU A 67 -4.80 -7.56 -6.03
C LEU A 67 -3.55 -8.39 -6.31
N PRO A 68 -3.34 -8.83 -7.56
CA PRO A 68 -2.13 -9.56 -7.91
C PRO A 68 -0.90 -8.73 -7.60
N GLU A 69 0.16 -9.41 -7.14
CA GLU A 69 1.44 -8.79 -6.91
C GLU A 69 1.93 -8.17 -8.22
N ARG A 70 2.29 -6.88 -8.17
CA ARG A 70 2.92 -6.24 -9.33
C ARG A 70 4.36 -6.74 -9.38
N ARG A 71 4.64 -7.61 -10.35
CA ARG A 71 6.01 -7.86 -10.79
C ARG A 71 6.54 -6.53 -11.35
N GLU A 72 7.56 -5.99 -10.69
CA GLU A 72 8.31 -4.82 -11.18
C GLU A 72 9.16 -5.18 -12.40
#